data_AF-A0A7J3GWS1-F1
#
_entry.id   AF-A0A7J3GWS1-F1
#
_cell.length_a   1.000
_cell.length_b   1.000
_cell.length_c   1.000
_cell.angle_alpha   90.00
_cell.angle_beta   90.00
_cell.angle_gamma   90.00
#
_symmetry.space_group_name_H-M   'P 1'
#
loop_
_entity.id
_entity.type
_entity.pdbx_description
1 polymer ?
#
loop_
_entity_poly.entity_id
_entity_poly.type
_entity_poly.pdbx_seq_one_letter_code
_entity_poly.pdbx_strand_id
1 'polypeptide(L)'
;MSFAHHRIDQRSEPDSTSKLRELLERGKDWERARYRAVPGVFVVRAPASGSKPAQLMVEINPVGPDGQPTKRSGLFLRNVQELEVYREILNNPALAKLLEDVERVNPRRQGGIREI
;
A
#
# COMPACT_ATOMS: atom_id res chain seq x y z
N MET A 1 -4.21 -32.83 26.21
CA MET A 1 -4.40 -31.37 26.08
C MET A 1 -4.38 -31.04 24.60
N SER A 2 -5.52 -30.64 24.06
CA SER A 2 -5.80 -30.53 22.62
C SER A 2 -5.39 -29.16 22.11
N PHE A 3 -4.35 -29.09 21.27
CA PHE A 3 -4.08 -27.91 20.46
C PHE A 3 -5.05 -27.92 19.29
N ALA A 4 -6.08 -27.09 19.39
CA ALA A 4 -7.03 -26.86 18.32
C ALA A 4 -6.26 -26.31 17.11
N HIS A 5 -6.17 -27.12 16.05
CA HIS A 5 -5.88 -26.60 14.72
C HIS A 5 -6.94 -25.56 14.39
N HIS A 6 -6.55 -24.30 14.41
CA HIS A 6 -7.32 -23.23 13.80
C HIS A 6 -7.32 -23.48 12.29
N ARG A 7 -8.26 -24.31 11.83
CA ARG A 7 -8.63 -24.38 10.41
C ARG A 7 -9.08 -22.98 10.02
N ILE A 8 -8.21 -22.29 9.29
CA ILE A 8 -8.62 -21.15 8.48
C ILE A 8 -9.70 -21.68 7.54
N ASP A 9 -10.94 -21.31 7.82
CA ASP A 9 -12.09 -21.67 7.03
C ASP A 9 -11.94 -21.03 5.64
N GLN A 10 -11.63 -21.83 4.61
CA GLN A 10 -11.59 -21.40 3.21
C GLN A 10 -13.00 -21.28 2.59
N ARG A 11 -14.02 -20.93 3.38
CA ARG A 11 -15.37 -20.67 2.87
C ARG A 11 -15.49 -19.23 2.40
N SER A 12 -15.21 -19.06 1.11
CA SER A 12 -15.91 -18.14 0.21
C SER A 12 -15.97 -16.67 0.62
N GLU A 13 -14.83 -16.05 0.93
CA GLU A 13 -14.65 -14.65 0.51
C GLU A 13 -14.89 -14.65 -1.01
N PRO A 14 -15.71 -13.74 -1.57
CA PRO A 14 -15.79 -13.59 -3.02
C PRO A 14 -14.37 -13.47 -3.52
N ASP A 15 -13.95 -14.41 -4.38
CA ASP A 15 -12.58 -14.58 -4.86
C ASP A 15 -11.94 -13.21 -4.98
N SER A 16 -10.83 -12.95 -4.29
CA SER A 16 -10.16 -11.64 -4.35
C SER A 16 -10.07 -11.14 -5.80
N THR A 17 -9.90 -12.05 -6.76
CA THR A 17 -9.95 -11.74 -8.20
C THR A 17 -11.30 -11.21 -8.70
N SER A 18 -12.44 -11.73 -8.23
CA SER A 18 -13.79 -11.23 -8.60
C SER A 18 -14.02 -9.78 -8.17
N LYS A 19 -13.68 -9.43 -6.92
CA LYS A 19 -13.77 -8.05 -6.41
C LYS A 19 -12.81 -7.11 -7.15
N LEU A 20 -11.62 -7.60 -7.50
CA LEU A 20 -10.65 -6.84 -8.30
C LEU A 20 -11.16 -6.60 -9.72
N ARG A 21 -11.77 -7.60 -10.37
CA ARG A 21 -12.40 -7.43 -11.69
C ARG A 21 -13.53 -6.41 -11.64
N GLU A 22 -14.40 -6.51 -10.63
CA GLU A 22 -15.48 -5.54 -10.44
C GLU A 22 -14.93 -4.12 -10.28
N LEU A 23 -13.91 -3.94 -9.43
CA LEU A 23 -13.25 -2.64 -9.28
C LEU A 23 -12.67 -2.17 -10.62
N LEU A 24 -11.97 -3.01 -11.37
CA LEU A 24 -11.37 -2.64 -12.66
C LEU A 24 -12.41 -2.19 -13.68
N GLU A 25 -13.52 -2.93 -13.79
CA GLU A 25 -14.56 -2.72 -14.79
C GLU A 25 -15.49 -1.56 -14.45
N ARG A 26 -15.86 -1.42 -13.17
CA ARG A 26 -16.93 -0.52 -12.72
C ARG A 26 -16.47 0.61 -11.80
N GLY A 27 -15.27 0.51 -11.24
CA GLY A 27 -14.71 1.53 -10.37
C GLY A 27 -14.50 2.86 -11.08
N LYS A 28 -14.52 3.95 -10.33
CA LYS A 28 -14.19 5.29 -10.82
C LYS A 28 -12.69 5.44 -11.04
N ASP A 29 -12.30 6.42 -11.85
CA ASP A 29 -10.90 6.78 -11.99
C ASP A 29 -10.33 7.19 -10.63
N TRP A 30 -9.18 6.60 -10.27
CA TRP A 30 -8.50 6.76 -9.00
C TRP A 30 -9.28 6.28 -7.76
N GLU A 31 -10.31 5.46 -7.96
CA GLU A 31 -11.01 4.81 -6.85
C GLU A 31 -10.04 3.90 -6.09
N ARG A 32 -10.07 4.02 -4.74
CA ARG A 32 -9.21 3.27 -3.83
C ARG A 32 -10.04 2.29 -3.01
N ALA A 33 -9.71 1.01 -3.08
CA ALA A 33 -10.26 -0.04 -2.23
C ALA A 33 -9.21 -0.49 -1.21
N ARG A 34 -9.56 -0.50 0.08
CA ARG A 34 -8.65 -0.95 1.15
C ARG A 34 -8.45 -2.46 1.09
N TYR A 35 -7.20 -2.92 1.15
CA TYR A 35 -6.89 -4.33 1.30
C TYR A 35 -6.94 -4.71 2.78
N ARG A 36 -8.00 -5.45 3.19
CA ARG A 36 -8.30 -5.70 4.61
C ARG A 36 -7.18 -6.43 5.37
N ALA A 37 -6.41 -7.28 4.69
CA ALA A 37 -5.38 -8.09 5.32
C ALA A 37 -4.12 -7.29 5.70
N VAL A 38 -3.89 -6.11 5.12
CA VAL A 38 -2.68 -5.32 5.37
C VAL A 38 -3.05 -3.83 5.49
N PRO A 39 -3.02 -3.25 6.71
CA PRO A 39 -3.20 -1.82 6.91
C PRO A 39 -2.22 -1.01 6.06
N GLY A 40 -2.72 0.05 5.43
CA GLY A 40 -1.91 0.90 4.54
C GLY A 40 -1.69 0.35 3.13
N VAL A 41 -2.34 -0.77 2.77
CA VAL A 41 -2.36 -1.26 1.40
C VAL A 41 -3.73 -1.01 0.76
N PHE A 42 -3.70 -0.44 -0.44
CA PHE A 42 -4.88 -0.11 -1.22
C PHE A 42 -4.74 -0.65 -2.63
N VAL A 43 -5.85 -1.08 -3.22
CA VAL A 43 -5.95 -1.33 -4.66
C VAL A 43 -6.57 -0.09 -5.29
N VAL A 44 -5.92 0.44 -6.32
CA VAL A 44 -6.32 1.68 -6.98
C VAL A 44 -6.60 1.40 -8.44
N ARG A 45 -7.75 1.87 -8.94
CA ARG A 45 -8.05 1.84 -10.38
C ARG A 45 -7.46 3.06 -11.06
N ALA A 46 -6.44 2.87 -11.87
CA ALA A 46 -5.91 3.91 -12.73
C ALA A 46 -6.75 4.05 -14.01
N PRO A 47 -6.99 5.29 -14.49
CA PRO A 47 -7.70 5.52 -15.75
C PRO A 47 -6.94 4.95 -16.94
N ALA A 48 -7.65 4.70 -18.03
CA ALA A 48 -7.03 4.48 -19.34
C ALA A 48 -6.29 5.75 -19.77
N SER A 49 -5.14 5.61 -20.43
CA SER A 49 -4.32 6.74 -20.87
C SER A 49 -3.59 6.42 -22.16
N GLY A 50 -3.90 7.16 -23.22
CA GLY A 50 -3.35 6.91 -24.56
C GLY A 50 -3.68 5.49 -25.03
N SER A 51 -2.65 4.70 -25.34
CA SER A 51 -2.80 3.29 -25.74
C SER A 51 -2.95 2.32 -24.56
N LYS A 52 -2.84 2.77 -23.31
CA LYS A 52 -2.88 1.91 -22.13
C LYS A 52 -4.32 1.80 -21.61
N PRO A 53 -4.87 0.58 -21.46
CA PRO A 53 -6.18 0.41 -20.85
C PRO A 53 -6.15 0.79 -19.37
N ALA A 54 -7.35 1.01 -18.81
CA ALA A 54 -7.51 1.12 -17.36
C ALA A 54 -6.93 -0.13 -16.69
N GLN A 55 -6.32 0.06 -15.53
CA GLN A 55 -5.62 -1.02 -14.83
C GLN A 55 -5.69 -0.83 -13.33
N LEU A 56 -5.48 -1.91 -12.59
CA LEU A 56 -5.31 -1.84 -11.15
C LEU A 56 -3.84 -1.65 -10.78
N MET A 57 -3.62 -0.92 -9.71
CA MET A 57 -2.33 -0.71 -9.07
C MET A 57 -2.46 -0.96 -7.58
N VAL A 58 -1.35 -1.25 -6.90
CA VAL A 58 -1.28 -1.32 -5.45
C VAL A 58 -0.64 -0.04 -4.92
N GLU A 59 -1.30 0.68 -4.03
CA GLU A 59 -0.72 1.80 -3.29
C GLU A 59 -0.32 1.33 -1.89
N ILE A 60 0.93 1.57 -1.51
CA ILE A 60 1.44 1.46 -0.15
C ILE A 60 1.48 2.87 0.45
N ASN A 61 0.70 3.09 1.49
CA ASN A 61 0.60 4.36 2.18
C ASN A 61 0.35 4.09 3.67
N PRO A 62 1.31 4.39 4.57
CA PRO A 62 1.13 4.17 5.99
C PRO A 62 -0.15 4.83 6.47
N VAL A 63 -0.86 4.18 7.40
CA VAL A 63 -2.09 4.72 7.99
C VAL A 63 -1.84 5.20 9.40
N GLY A 64 -2.51 6.28 9.79
CA GLY A 64 -2.51 6.77 11.16
C GLY A 64 -3.41 5.94 12.09
N PRO A 65 -3.52 6.33 13.38
CA PRO A 65 -4.39 5.68 14.36
C PRO A 65 -5.88 5.69 13.98
N ASP A 66 -6.30 6.67 13.17
CA ASP A 66 -7.64 6.77 12.59
C ASP A 66 -7.86 5.84 11.38
N GLY A 67 -6.84 5.07 11.01
CA GLY A 67 -6.84 4.19 9.85
C GLY A 67 -6.73 4.94 8.52
N GLN A 68 -6.53 6.26 8.51
CA GLN A 68 -6.50 7.06 7.29
C GLN A 68 -5.07 7.14 6.73
N PRO A 69 -4.90 7.24 5.39
CA PRO A 69 -3.58 7.36 4.78
C PRO A 69 -2.86 8.63 5.26
N THR A 70 -1.60 8.48 5.66
CA THR A 70 -0.75 9.58 6.13
C THR A 70 -0.31 10.52 5.03
N LYS A 71 -0.32 10.06 3.77
CA LYS A 71 0.06 10.85 2.59
C LYS A 71 -1.06 10.97 1.58
N ARG A 72 -1.10 12.08 0.84
CA ARG A 72 -2.03 12.25 -0.30
C ARG A 72 -1.77 11.20 -1.40
N SER A 73 -0.49 10.86 -1.61
CA SER A 73 -0.03 9.86 -2.57
C SER A 73 1.00 8.97 -1.91
N GLY A 74 0.74 7.67 -1.88
CA GLY A 74 1.69 6.65 -1.47
C GLY A 74 2.60 6.20 -2.60
N LEU A 75 3.31 5.09 -2.33
CA LEU A 75 4.10 4.36 -3.30
C LEU A 75 3.18 3.46 -4.13
N PHE A 76 3.17 3.64 -5.44
CA PHE A 76 2.39 2.81 -6.35
C PHE A 76 3.25 1.69 -6.95
N LEU A 77 2.70 0.47 -6.98
CA LEU A 77 3.30 -0.73 -7.54
C LEU A 77 2.34 -1.38 -8.54
N ARG A 78 2.87 -1.83 -9.67
CA ARG A 78 2.09 -2.42 -10.77
C ARG A 78 2.25 -3.92 -10.89
N ASN A 79 3.36 -4.46 -10.41
CA ASN A 79 3.69 -5.88 -10.52
C ASN A 79 4.70 -6.30 -9.45
N VAL A 80 4.96 -7.61 -9.38
CA VAL A 80 5.86 -8.21 -8.40
C VAL A 80 7.32 -7.81 -8.64
N GLN A 81 7.77 -7.68 -9.89
CA GLN A 81 9.14 -7.27 -10.19
C GLN A 81 9.44 -5.88 -9.62
N GLU A 82 8.50 -4.94 -9.76
CA GLU A 82 8.61 -3.61 -9.20
C GLU A 82 8.68 -3.66 -7.67
N LEU A 83 7.88 -4.51 -7.03
CA LEU A 83 7.94 -4.72 -5.58
C LEU A 83 9.33 -5.20 -5.13
N GLU A 84 9.93 -6.17 -5.81
CA GLU A 84 11.27 -6.67 -5.43
C GLU A 84 12.34 -5.58 -5.57
N VAL A 85 12.30 -4.78 -6.64
CA VAL A 85 13.23 -3.64 -6.81
C VAL A 85 13.06 -2.63 -5.68
N TYR A 86 11.83 -2.28 -5.31
CA TYR A 86 11.61 -1.40 -4.16
C TYR A 86 12.07 -2.02 -2.85
N ARG A 87 11.89 -3.34 -2.64
CA ARG A 87 12.39 -4.02 -1.44
C ARG A 87 13.90 -3.94 -1.33
N GLU A 88 14.63 -4.12 -2.43
CA GLU A 88 16.10 -3.97 -2.45
C GLU A 88 16.51 -2.55 -2.04
N ILE A 89 15.87 -1.53 -2.61
CA ILE A 89 16.15 -0.12 -2.29
C ILE A 89 15.81 0.19 -0.82
N LEU A 90 14.62 -0.20 -0.37
CA LEU A 90 14.11 0.09 0.97
C LEU A 90 14.87 -0.64 2.07
N ASN A 91 15.41 -1.83 1.78
CA ASN A 91 16.24 -2.58 2.72
C ASN A 91 17.73 -2.23 2.65
N ASN A 92 18.14 -1.28 1.79
CA ASN A 92 19.53 -0.88 1.68
C ASN A 92 19.93 0.00 2.89
N PRO A 93 20.92 -0.39 3.71
CA PRO A 93 21.34 0.38 4.88
C PRO A 93 21.81 1.81 4.55
N ALA A 94 22.36 2.04 3.35
CA ALA A 94 22.77 3.37 2.91
C ALA A 94 21.59 4.34 2.79
N LEU A 95 20.39 3.84 2.45
CA LEU A 95 19.19 4.67 2.39
C LEU A 95 18.78 5.15 3.78
N ALA A 96 18.79 4.26 4.78
CA ALA A 96 18.50 4.63 6.16
C ALA A 96 19.49 5.68 6.66
N LYS A 97 20.79 5.47 6.41
CA LYS A 97 21.84 6.42 6.78
C LYS A 97 21.63 7.80 6.14
N LEU A 98 21.28 7.83 4.86
CA LEU A 98 20.98 9.08 4.16
C LEU A 98 19.78 9.81 4.79
N LEU A 99 18.71 9.09 5.14
CA LEU A 99 17.54 9.69 5.78
C LEU A 99 17.87 10.30 7.14
N GLU A 100 18.67 9.62 7.97
CA GLU A 100 19.14 10.17 9.25
C GLU A 100 19.96 11.47 9.06
N ASP A 101 20.80 11.51 8.03
CA ASP A 101 21.62 12.67 7.72
C ASP A 101 20.75 13.83 7.22
N VAL A 102 19.74 13.55 6.40
CA VAL A 102 18.71 14.52 5.97
C VAL A 102 17.93 15.06 7.17
N GLU A 103 17.51 14.21 8.10
CA GLU A 103 16.82 14.63 9.33
C GLU A 103 17.68 15.54 10.20
N ARG A 104 19.00 15.32 10.24
CA ARG A 104 19.93 16.13 11.03
C ARG A 104 20.10 17.55 10.50
N VAL A 105 20.09 17.71 9.18
CA VAL A 105 20.30 19.02 8.53
C VAL A 105 19.00 19.80 8.36
N ASN A 106 17.86 19.11 8.30
CA ASN A 106 16.56 19.76 8.16
C ASN A 106 16.25 20.60 9.40
N PRO A 107 15.70 21.82 9.23
CA PRO A 107 15.26 22.63 10.34
C PRO A 107 14.25 21.85 11.20
N ARG A 108 14.53 21.74 12.50
CA ARG A 108 13.55 21.16 13.43
C ARG A 108 12.37 22.12 13.50
N ARG A 109 11.20 21.71 12.99
CA ARG A 109 9.96 22.43 13.27
C ARG A 109 9.76 22.45 14.79
N GLN A 110 9.62 23.64 15.37
CA GLN A 110 9.00 23.77 16.69
C GLN A 110 7.53 23.35 16.52
N GLY A 111 7.22 22.11 16.89
CA GLY A 111 5.87 21.54 16.80
C GLY A 111 5.71 20.58 15.61
N GLY A 112 5.75 19.29 15.90
CA GLY A 112 5.29 18.28 14.94
C GLY A 112 6.08 16.98 14.90
N ILE A 113 6.27 16.33 16.06
CA ILE A 113 6.30 14.87 16.08
C ILE A 113 5.21 14.50 17.09
N ARG A 114 4.06 14.04 16.59
CA ARG A 114 3.24 13.11 17.38
C ARG A 114 3.90 11.76 17.12
N GLU A 115 4.43 11.17 18.18
CA GLU A 115 4.90 9.79 18.18
C GLU A 115 3.81 8.92 17.54
N ILE A 116 4.25 8.08 16.61
CA ILE A 116 3.44 7.09 15.90
C ILE A 116 3.37 5.82 16.73
#